data_AF-A0A4P5UQH7-F1
#
_entry.id   AF-A0A4P5UQH7-F1
#
_cell.length_a   1.000
_cell.length_b   1.000
_cell.length_c   1.000
_cell.angle_alpha   90.00
_cell.angle_beta   90.00
_cell.angle_gamma   90.00
#
_symmetry.space_group_name_H-M   'P 1'
#
loop_
_entity.id
_entity.type
_entity.pdbx_description
1 polymer ?
#
loop_
_entity_poly.entity_id
_entity_poly.type
_entity_poly.pdbx_seq_one_letter_code
_entity_poly.pdbx_strand_id
1 'polypeptide(L)'
;MILCGMICSSCSEQEKKVDPGIDLKKYESTIDRSEELDRKERELQQKEMELKQQAEGLSQGLITEANSDEYIPPKNQQSGNTYRNVPGDYPHASTEYLNANELRYLSKQDLLLMRNEIFARHGYIFKRDDLYNHFITKSWYNPRYKDVSRLLSPIEKANINMIKGFEDQ
;
A
#
# COMPACT_ATOMS: atom_id res chain seq x y z
N MET A 1 24.30 65.92 13.60
CA MET A 1 24.31 64.45 13.37
C MET A 1 23.54 63.83 14.53
N ILE A 2 22.30 63.39 14.31
CA ILE A 2 21.55 62.62 15.32
C ILE A 2 21.18 61.30 14.68
N LEU A 3 21.57 60.23 15.37
CA LEU A 3 21.63 58.84 14.90
C LEU A 3 20.25 58.20 14.71
N CYS A 4 20.26 57.26 13.79
CA CYS A 4 19.24 56.28 13.47
C CYS A 4 19.23 55.12 14.49
N GLY A 5 18.05 54.54 14.76
CA GLY A 5 17.90 53.08 14.82
C GLY A 5 17.51 52.38 16.14
N MET A 6 16.56 51.43 15.98
CA MET A 6 16.36 50.17 16.73
C MET A 6 15.44 50.13 17.98
N ILE A 7 14.16 49.90 17.67
CA ILE A 7 13.29 48.77 18.09
C ILE A 7 13.69 47.95 19.34
N CYS A 8 12.81 48.04 20.34
CA CYS A 8 12.25 47.01 21.24
C CYS A 8 13.16 45.93 21.84
N SER A 9 13.38 46.00 23.17
CA SER A 9 13.31 44.84 24.08
C SER A 9 13.65 45.25 25.51
N SER A 10 12.75 45.00 26.44
CA SER A 10 13.08 44.83 27.86
C SER A 10 12.05 43.89 28.48
N CYS A 11 12.17 42.60 28.13
CA CYS A 11 11.62 41.52 28.93
C CYS A 11 12.72 41.13 29.92
N SER A 12 12.52 41.48 31.18
CA SER A 12 13.49 41.33 32.28
C SER A 12 13.95 39.88 32.46
N GLU A 13 15.27 39.70 32.59
CA GLU A 13 15.94 38.46 33.00
C GLU A 13 15.32 37.84 34.26
N GLN A 14 14.94 36.58 34.15
CA GLN A 14 14.82 35.68 35.30
C GLN A 14 15.96 34.66 35.23
N GLU A 15 16.98 34.85 36.06
CA GLU A 15 18.04 33.86 36.28
C GLU A 15 17.42 32.59 36.87
N LYS A 16 17.38 31.51 36.07
CA LYS A 16 16.97 30.18 36.54
C LYS A 16 18.14 29.55 37.31
N LYS A 17 17.97 29.40 38.62
CA LYS A 17 18.86 28.62 39.49
C LYS A 17 18.98 27.19 38.95
N VAL A 18 20.20 26.77 38.62
CA VAL A 18 20.50 25.40 38.18
C VAL A 18 20.76 24.52 39.41
N ASP A 19 19.97 23.47 39.57
CA ASP A 19 20.09 22.49 40.66
C ASP A 19 21.40 21.68 40.54
N PRO A 20 22.19 21.51 41.63
CA PRO A 20 23.46 20.80 41.59
C PRO A 20 23.22 19.29 41.66
N GLY A 21 22.77 18.70 40.55
CA GLY A 21 22.52 17.24 40.50
C GLY A 21 22.34 16.66 39.10
N ILE A 22 22.59 17.42 38.03
CA ILE A 22 22.43 16.93 36.66
C ILE A 22 23.76 16.34 36.17
N ASP A 23 23.80 15.01 36.01
CA ASP A 23 24.91 14.30 35.37
C ASP A 23 25.01 14.73 33.89
N LEU A 24 25.94 15.64 33.59
CA LEU A 24 26.15 16.20 32.26
C LEU A 24 26.42 15.13 31.18
N LYS A 25 26.97 13.96 31.55
CA LYS A 25 27.26 12.88 30.59
C LYS A 25 25.99 12.27 30.00
N LYS A 26 24.90 12.27 30.78
CA LYS A 26 23.59 11.80 30.30
C LYS A 26 23.01 12.75 29.26
N TYR A 27 23.16 14.06 29.44
CA TYR A 27 22.66 15.08 28.52
C TYR A 27 23.47 15.13 27.20
N GLU A 28 24.80 15.01 27.28
CA GLU A 28 25.67 14.91 26.10
C GLU A 28 25.34 13.66 25.25
N SER A 29 25.11 12.51 25.88
CA SER A 29 24.70 11.28 25.16
C SER A 29 23.31 11.37 24.50
N THR A 30 22.44 12.25 25.00
CA THR A 30 21.12 12.50 24.41
C THR A 30 21.16 13.49 23.24
N ILE A 31 22.08 14.46 23.25
CA ILE A 31 22.30 15.39 22.13
C ILE A 31 22.84 14.63 20.91
N ASP A 32 23.84 13.76 21.13
CA ASP A 32 24.46 12.96 20.06
C ASP A 32 23.44 12.01 19.39
N ARG A 33 22.54 11.41 20.18
CA ARG A 33 21.43 10.60 19.65
C ARG A 33 20.39 11.43 18.90
N SER A 34 20.09 12.67 19.33
CA SER A 34 19.16 13.54 18.59
C SER A 34 19.74 13.99 17.24
N GLU A 35 21.04 14.28 17.17
CA GLU A 35 21.69 14.64 15.91
C GLU A 35 21.78 13.46 14.93
N GLU A 36 21.97 12.24 15.44
CA GLU A 36 21.92 11.02 14.63
C GLU A 36 20.50 10.76 14.06
N LEU A 37 19.45 11.01 14.85
CA LEU A 37 18.07 10.89 14.42
C LEU A 37 17.72 11.93 13.35
N ASP A 38 18.13 13.18 13.52
CA ASP A 38 17.94 14.24 12.51
C ASP A 38 18.72 13.96 11.21
N ARG A 39 19.86 13.28 11.31
CA ARG A 39 20.64 12.83 10.14
C ARG A 39 19.93 11.70 9.41
N LYS A 40 19.38 10.73 10.14
CA LYS A 40 18.59 9.62 9.57
C LYS A 40 17.28 10.10 8.96
N GLU A 41 16.63 11.08 9.56
CA GLU A 41 15.39 11.66 9.02
C GLU A 41 15.66 12.39 7.69
N ARG A 42 16.75 13.15 7.61
CA ARG A 42 17.19 13.77 6.35
C ARG A 42 17.53 12.74 5.27
N GLU A 43 18.21 11.65 5.64
CA GLU A 43 18.50 10.55 4.72
C GLU A 43 17.22 9.85 4.24
N LEU A 44 16.24 9.66 5.14
CA LEU A 44 14.94 9.07 4.81
C LEU A 44 14.16 9.96 3.84
N GLN A 45 14.12 11.27 4.09
CA GLN A 45 13.48 12.26 3.21
C GLN A 45 14.14 12.29 1.82
N GLN A 46 15.47 12.16 1.77
CA GLN A 46 16.20 12.11 0.51
C GLN A 46 15.88 10.84 -0.30
N LYS A 47 15.82 9.67 0.37
CA LYS A 47 15.41 8.41 -0.27
C LYS A 47 13.96 8.44 -0.75
N GLU A 48 13.05 9.05 0.02
CA GLU A 48 11.64 9.20 -0.37
C GLU A 48 11.50 10.07 -1.62
N MET A 49 12.28 11.15 -1.72
CA MET A 49 12.30 12.01 -2.91
C MET A 49 12.83 11.26 -4.15
N GLU A 50 13.88 10.46 -4.00
CA GLU A 50 14.44 9.64 -5.08
C GLU A 50 13.42 8.60 -5.58
N LEU A 51 12.73 7.91 -4.67
CA LEU A 51 11.65 6.97 -5.00
C LEU A 51 10.50 7.66 -5.75
N LYS A 52 10.12 8.89 -5.36
CA LYS A 52 9.09 9.67 -6.06
C LYS A 52 9.51 10.04 -7.47
N GLN A 53 10.75 10.48 -7.66
CA GLN A 53 11.28 10.80 -9.00
C GLN A 53 11.35 9.57 -9.91
N GLN A 54 11.72 8.41 -9.36
CA GLN A 54 11.72 7.15 -10.10
C GLN A 54 10.29 6.70 -10.50
N ALA A 55 9.30 6.93 -9.64
CA ALA A 55 7.90 6.66 -9.95
C ALA A 55 7.33 7.59 -11.04
N GLU A 56 7.74 8.86 -11.06
CA GLU A 56 7.33 9.84 -12.09
C GLU A 56 7.98 9.58 -13.45
N GLY A 57 9.21 9.04 -13.48
CA GLY A 57 9.89 8.63 -14.71
C GLY A 57 9.17 7.50 -15.49
N LEU A 58 8.32 6.72 -14.82
CA LEU A 58 7.51 5.67 -15.45
C LEU A 58 6.21 6.20 -16.08
N SER A 59 5.87 7.48 -15.90
CA SER A 59 4.60 8.08 -16.34
C SER A 59 4.65 8.77 -17.71
N GLN A 60 5.81 9.09 -18.28
CA GLN A 60 5.91 9.87 -19.52
C GLN A 60 5.98 9.04 -20.83
N GLY A 61 5.46 7.81 -20.81
CA GLY A 61 5.58 6.86 -21.94
C GLY A 61 4.28 6.46 -22.65
N LEU A 62 3.11 7.06 -22.38
CA LEU A 62 1.85 6.67 -23.03
C LEU A 62 1.24 7.81 -23.84
N ILE A 63 1.54 7.82 -25.13
CA ILE A 63 0.91 8.64 -26.16
C ILE A 63 -0.46 8.03 -26.54
N THR A 64 -1.42 8.92 -26.71
CA THR A 64 -2.73 8.88 -27.41
C THR A 64 -2.85 7.80 -28.50
N GLU A 65 -4.01 7.15 -28.68
CA GLU A 65 -5.14 7.68 -29.46
C GLU A 65 -6.48 7.05 -29.04
N ALA A 66 -7.50 7.92 -28.99
CA ALA A 66 -8.89 7.53 -28.87
C ALA A 66 -9.40 6.95 -30.20
N ASN A 67 -9.97 5.74 -30.15
CA ASN A 67 -11.00 5.30 -31.08
C ASN A 67 -11.99 4.39 -30.33
N SER A 68 -13.27 4.65 -30.61
CA SER A 68 -14.46 4.23 -29.90
C SER A 68 -14.84 2.75 -30.11
N ASP A 69 -15.53 2.22 -29.11
CA ASP A 69 -16.45 1.08 -29.17
C ASP A 69 -15.89 -0.35 -29.18
N GLU A 70 -15.07 -0.69 -28.17
CA GLU A 70 -15.12 -2.01 -27.48
C GLU A 70 -14.34 -1.89 -26.16
N TYR A 71 -14.96 -2.12 -25.00
CA TYR A 71 -14.22 -2.16 -23.72
C TYR A 71 -13.34 -3.41 -23.70
N ILE A 72 -12.10 -3.25 -24.17
CA ILE A 72 -11.03 -4.22 -23.96
C ILE A 72 -10.27 -3.76 -22.72
N PRO A 73 -10.31 -4.50 -21.60
CA PRO A 73 -9.55 -4.13 -20.40
C PRO A 73 -8.07 -3.96 -20.76
N PRO A 74 -7.40 -2.91 -20.28
CA PRO A 74 -6.01 -2.62 -20.64
C PRO A 74 -5.10 -3.76 -20.17
N LYS A 75 -4.56 -4.51 -21.13
CA LYS A 75 -3.47 -5.47 -20.86
C LYS A 75 -2.23 -4.65 -20.51
N ASN A 76 -1.92 -4.55 -19.23
CA ASN A 76 -0.65 -4.02 -18.77
C ASN A 76 0.49 -4.87 -19.38
N GLN A 77 1.19 -4.30 -20.35
CA GLN A 77 2.36 -4.88 -20.98
C GLN A 77 3.58 -4.61 -20.08
N GLN A 78 3.62 -5.23 -18.89
CA GLN A 78 4.84 -5.38 -18.08
C GLN A 78 4.68 -6.35 -16.88
N SER A 79 4.13 -7.54 -17.11
CA SER A 79 4.54 -8.74 -16.37
C SER A 79 4.49 -9.94 -17.33
N GLY A 80 5.66 -10.53 -17.58
CA GLY A 80 5.78 -11.61 -18.56
C GLY A 80 5.06 -12.87 -18.09
N ASN A 81 3.90 -13.17 -18.68
CA ASN A 81 3.37 -14.53 -18.90
C ASN A 81 3.15 -15.48 -17.69
N THR A 82 3.29 -15.08 -16.43
CA THR A 82 3.23 -16.04 -15.29
C THR A 82 1.83 -16.53 -14.93
N TYR A 83 0.76 -15.78 -15.22
CA TYR A 83 -0.62 -16.15 -14.85
C TYR A 83 -1.47 -16.73 -15.99
N ARG A 84 -1.01 -16.71 -17.25
CA ARG A 84 -1.79 -17.25 -18.40
C ARG A 84 -2.13 -18.73 -18.27
N ASN A 85 -1.34 -19.47 -17.50
CA ASN A 85 -1.52 -20.90 -17.29
C ASN A 85 -2.10 -21.21 -15.89
N VAL A 86 -2.38 -20.19 -15.07
CA VAL A 86 -2.98 -20.38 -13.76
C VAL A 86 -4.50 -20.40 -13.97
N PRO A 87 -5.17 -21.54 -13.70
CA PRO A 87 -6.59 -21.65 -13.98
C PRO A 87 -7.40 -20.85 -12.95
N GLY A 88 -8.54 -20.32 -13.36
CA GLY A 88 -9.38 -19.41 -12.57
C GLY A 88 -9.86 -18.23 -13.40
N ASP A 89 -10.85 -17.50 -12.90
CA ASP A 89 -11.41 -16.34 -13.59
C ASP A 89 -10.59 -15.08 -13.25
N TYR A 90 -10.00 -15.04 -12.04
CA TYR A 90 -9.18 -13.93 -11.53
C TYR A 90 -7.83 -14.40 -10.94
N PRO A 91 -6.98 -15.10 -11.72
CA PRO A 91 -5.72 -15.64 -11.21
C PRO A 91 -4.73 -14.58 -10.73
N HIS A 92 -4.75 -13.40 -11.36
CA HIS A 92 -3.86 -12.28 -11.02
C HIS A 92 -4.11 -11.74 -9.62
N ALA A 93 -5.33 -11.85 -9.09
CA ALA A 93 -5.67 -11.39 -7.74
C ALA A 93 -4.89 -12.09 -6.63
N SER A 94 -4.25 -13.24 -6.92
CA SER A 94 -3.37 -13.96 -5.99
C SER A 94 -1.87 -13.74 -6.23
N THR A 95 -1.48 -13.12 -7.35
CA THR A 95 -0.08 -13.00 -7.76
C THR A 95 0.42 -11.56 -7.84
N GLU A 96 -0.47 -10.58 -8.03
CA GLU A 96 -0.14 -9.18 -8.25
C GLU A 96 -1.05 -8.26 -7.43
N TYR A 97 -0.59 -7.03 -7.14
CA TYR A 97 -1.42 -6.02 -6.49
C TYR A 97 -2.47 -5.47 -7.45
N LEU A 98 -3.73 -5.43 -7.00
CA LEU A 98 -4.84 -4.93 -7.81
C LEU A 98 -4.83 -3.42 -7.93
N ASN A 99 -5.31 -2.93 -9.07
CA ASN A 99 -5.52 -1.50 -9.30
C ASN A 99 -6.97 -1.12 -8.99
N ALA A 100 -7.17 -0.07 -8.19
CA ALA A 100 -8.49 0.46 -7.88
C ALA A 100 -9.35 0.77 -9.13
N ASN A 101 -8.73 1.24 -10.22
CA ASN A 101 -9.45 1.53 -11.45
C ASN A 101 -10.04 0.27 -12.10
N GLU A 102 -9.41 -0.89 -11.95
CA GLU A 102 -9.94 -2.16 -12.47
C GLU A 102 -11.21 -2.56 -11.69
N LEU A 103 -11.17 -2.44 -10.37
CA LEU A 103 -12.26 -2.87 -9.49
C LEU A 103 -13.52 -2.02 -9.63
N ARG A 104 -13.38 -0.74 -9.98
CA ARG A 104 -14.51 0.20 -10.15
C ARG A 104 -15.49 -0.17 -11.25
N TYR A 105 -15.06 -0.95 -12.24
CA TYR A 105 -15.91 -1.36 -13.35
C TYR A 105 -16.52 -2.76 -13.15
N LEU A 106 -16.17 -3.45 -12.06
CA LEU A 106 -16.68 -4.78 -11.75
C LEU A 106 -18.01 -4.71 -11.01
N SER A 107 -18.89 -5.69 -11.26
CA SER A 107 -20.12 -5.82 -10.50
C SER A 107 -19.82 -6.32 -9.08
N LYS A 108 -20.78 -6.13 -8.15
CA LYS A 108 -20.68 -6.70 -6.79
C LYS A 108 -20.49 -8.22 -6.81
N GLN A 109 -21.08 -8.89 -7.81
CA GLN A 109 -20.92 -10.33 -7.97
C GLN A 109 -19.51 -10.70 -8.44
N ASP A 110 -18.93 -9.94 -9.37
CA ASP A 110 -17.57 -10.17 -9.85
C ASP A 110 -16.53 -9.92 -8.75
N LEU A 111 -16.71 -8.85 -7.98
CA LEU A 111 -15.87 -8.56 -6.80
C LEU A 111 -15.98 -9.68 -5.76
N LEU A 112 -17.19 -10.18 -5.50
CA LEU A 112 -17.43 -11.32 -4.62
C LEU A 112 -16.69 -12.57 -5.11
N LEU A 113 -16.81 -12.90 -6.40
CA LEU A 113 -16.15 -14.07 -6.98
C LEU A 113 -14.62 -13.92 -6.96
N MET A 114 -14.09 -12.76 -7.36
CA MET A 114 -12.66 -12.45 -7.33
C MET A 114 -12.08 -12.61 -5.92
N ARG A 115 -12.73 -12.03 -4.90
CA ARG A 115 -12.29 -12.17 -3.50
C ARG A 115 -12.31 -13.62 -3.05
N ASN A 116 -13.37 -14.36 -3.39
CA ASN A 116 -13.52 -15.76 -2.99
C ASN A 116 -12.62 -16.72 -3.77
N GLU A 117 -12.21 -16.38 -4.99
CA GLU A 117 -11.26 -17.19 -5.76
C GLU A 117 -9.91 -17.30 -5.02
N ILE A 118 -9.46 -16.22 -4.37
CA ILE A 118 -8.26 -16.22 -3.52
C ILE A 118 -8.41 -17.29 -2.41
N PHE A 119 -9.54 -17.31 -1.71
CA PHE A 119 -9.80 -18.34 -0.68
C PHE A 119 -9.90 -19.75 -1.27
N ALA A 120 -10.51 -19.90 -2.44
CA ALA A 120 -10.69 -21.17 -3.14
C ALA A 120 -9.34 -21.80 -3.51
N ARG A 121 -8.35 -21.00 -3.93
CA ARG A 121 -7.00 -21.47 -4.26
C ARG A 121 -6.29 -22.13 -3.08
N HIS A 122 -6.56 -21.67 -1.87
CA HIS A 122 -6.05 -22.28 -0.64
C HIS A 122 -6.91 -23.44 -0.11
N GLY A 123 -7.96 -23.84 -0.84
CA GLY A 123 -8.83 -24.95 -0.49
C GLY A 123 -9.84 -24.61 0.61
N TYR A 124 -10.29 -23.36 0.70
CA TYR A 124 -11.32 -22.97 1.66
C TYR A 124 -12.67 -23.64 1.35
N ILE A 125 -13.32 -24.20 2.37
CA ILE A 125 -14.65 -24.81 2.26
C ILE A 125 -15.72 -23.73 2.41
N PHE A 126 -16.36 -23.35 1.30
CA PHE A 126 -17.45 -22.38 1.30
C PHE A 126 -18.70 -22.92 2.01
N LYS A 127 -19.27 -22.10 2.89
CA LYS A 127 -20.56 -22.37 3.58
C LYS A 127 -21.77 -21.84 2.83
N ARG A 128 -21.57 -20.84 1.96
CA ARG A 128 -22.66 -20.32 1.13
C ARG A 128 -22.80 -21.19 -0.11
N ASP A 129 -24.02 -21.62 -0.40
CA ASP A 129 -24.30 -22.57 -1.49
C ASP A 129 -23.95 -21.98 -2.85
N ASP A 130 -24.15 -20.68 -3.08
CA ASP A 130 -23.82 -20.01 -4.34
C ASP A 130 -22.31 -20.09 -4.65
N LEU A 131 -21.46 -19.81 -3.66
CA LEU A 131 -20.01 -19.89 -3.80
C LEU A 131 -19.53 -21.33 -3.89
N TYR A 132 -20.09 -22.23 -3.07
CA TYR A 132 -19.74 -23.65 -3.13
C TYR A 132 -20.07 -24.23 -4.51
N ASN A 133 -21.30 -24.02 -5.00
CA ASN A 133 -21.74 -24.51 -6.30
C ASN A 133 -20.96 -23.88 -7.46
N HIS A 134 -20.53 -22.62 -7.32
CA HIS A 134 -19.66 -22.00 -8.31
C HIS A 134 -18.28 -22.69 -8.35
N PHE A 135 -17.57 -22.75 -7.22
CA PHE A 135 -16.18 -23.23 -7.21
C PHE A 135 -16.05 -24.74 -7.35
N ILE A 136 -17.03 -25.54 -6.91
CA ILE A 136 -16.98 -27.01 -7.05
C ILE A 136 -16.98 -27.46 -8.52
N THR A 137 -17.44 -26.61 -9.45
CA THR A 137 -17.38 -26.90 -10.89
C THR A 137 -15.98 -26.65 -11.49
N LYS A 138 -15.10 -25.97 -10.76
CA LYS A 138 -13.75 -25.62 -11.23
C LYS A 138 -12.81 -26.80 -11.00
N SER A 139 -12.20 -27.33 -12.05
CA SER A 139 -11.32 -28.51 -11.99
C SER A 139 -10.10 -28.36 -11.08
N TRP A 140 -9.66 -27.12 -10.83
CA TRP A 140 -8.51 -26.79 -9.99
C TRP A 140 -8.87 -26.59 -8.51
N TYR A 141 -10.15 -26.44 -8.18
CA TYR A 141 -10.59 -26.20 -6.81
C TYR A 141 -10.67 -27.51 -6.03
N ASN A 142 -10.04 -27.52 -4.85
CA ASN A 142 -9.99 -28.69 -3.99
C ASN A 142 -10.28 -28.28 -2.53
N PRO A 143 -11.52 -28.48 -2.02
CA PRO A 143 -11.90 -28.09 -0.67
C PRO A 143 -11.18 -28.93 0.40
N ARG A 144 -10.44 -28.28 1.30
CA ARG A 144 -9.59 -28.92 2.32
C ARG A 144 -9.76 -28.36 3.72
N TYR A 145 -9.92 -27.04 3.86
CA TYR A 145 -9.82 -26.35 5.15
C TYR A 145 -11.04 -25.47 5.44
N LYS A 146 -11.43 -25.42 6.72
CA LYS A 146 -12.47 -24.50 7.21
C LYS A 146 -11.95 -23.07 7.46
N ASP A 147 -10.63 -22.91 7.51
CA ASP A 147 -9.95 -21.63 7.65
C ASP A 147 -8.61 -21.69 6.88
N VAL A 148 -8.35 -20.68 6.05
CA VAL A 148 -7.14 -20.53 5.25
C VAL A 148 -6.40 -19.22 5.56
N SER A 149 -6.83 -18.47 6.57
CA SER A 149 -6.29 -17.14 6.92
C SER A 149 -4.76 -17.10 7.08
N ARG A 150 -4.18 -18.20 7.58
CA ARG A 150 -2.74 -18.40 7.76
C ARG A 150 -1.98 -18.73 6.47
N LEU A 151 -2.68 -19.21 5.45
CA LEU A 151 -2.10 -19.58 4.15
C LEU A 151 -2.04 -18.38 3.19
N LEU A 152 -2.84 -17.35 3.46
CA LEU A 152 -2.89 -16.13 2.65
C LEU A 152 -1.56 -15.36 2.73
N SER A 153 -1.01 -15.08 1.56
CA SER A 153 0.13 -14.20 1.36
C SER A 153 -0.19 -12.74 1.68
N PRO A 154 0.83 -11.87 1.86
CA PRO A 154 0.62 -10.44 2.05
C PRO A 154 -0.13 -9.76 0.89
N ILE A 155 0.18 -10.13 -0.36
CA ILE A 155 -0.47 -9.60 -1.57
C ILE A 155 -1.96 -9.93 -1.55
N GLU A 156 -2.30 -11.20 -1.31
CA GLU A 156 -3.69 -11.66 -1.21
C GLU A 156 -4.46 -10.94 -0.11
N LYS A 157 -3.86 -10.75 1.07
CA LYS A 157 -4.50 -9.99 2.16
C LYS A 157 -4.78 -8.55 1.77
N ALA A 158 -3.83 -7.88 1.12
CA ALA A 158 -4.01 -6.51 0.64
C ALA A 158 -5.14 -6.44 -0.40
N ASN A 159 -5.16 -7.36 -1.36
CA ASN A 159 -6.18 -7.43 -2.40
C ASN A 159 -7.57 -7.74 -1.84
N ILE A 160 -7.69 -8.71 -0.92
CA ILE A 160 -8.95 -9.03 -0.23
C ILE A 160 -9.52 -7.78 0.45
N ASN A 161 -8.67 -7.02 1.15
CA ASN A 161 -9.10 -5.78 1.82
C ASN A 161 -9.56 -4.72 0.82
N MET A 162 -8.84 -4.54 -0.28
CA MET A 162 -9.22 -3.60 -1.33
C MET A 162 -10.56 -3.99 -1.98
N ILE A 163 -10.70 -5.25 -2.42
CA ILE A 163 -11.93 -5.75 -3.05
C ILE A 163 -13.14 -5.58 -2.12
N LYS A 164 -12.98 -5.92 -0.83
CA LYS A 164 -14.03 -5.75 0.16
C LYS A 164 -14.48 -4.30 0.29
N GLY A 165 -13.54 -3.36 0.24
CA GLY A 165 -13.84 -1.93 0.23
C GLY A 165 -14.68 -1.49 -0.98
N PHE A 166 -14.59 -2.17 -2.12
CA PHE A 166 -15.44 -1.92 -3.30
C PHE A 166 -16.79 -2.64 -3.24
N GLU A 167 -16.88 -3.80 -2.59
CA GLU A 167 -18.17 -4.52 -2.40
C GLU A 167 -19.14 -3.74 -1.50
N ASP A 168 -18.61 -3.05 -0.49
CA ASP A 168 -19.37 -2.33 0.54
C ASP A 168 -19.84 -0.93 0.09
N GLN A 169 -19.43 -0.46 -1.10
CA GLN A 169 -19.90 0.79 -1.74
C GLN A 169 -21.29 0.62 -2.37
#